data_AF-A0A8T0E4P3-F1
#
_entry.id   AF-A0A8T0E4P3-F1
#
_cell.length_a   1.000
_cell.length_b   1.000
_cell.length_c   1.000
_cell.angle_alpha   90.00
_cell.angle_beta   90.00
_cell.angle_gamma   90.00
#
_symmetry.space_group_name_H-M   'P 1'
#
loop_
_entity.id
_entity.type
_entity.pdbx_description
1 polymer ?
#
loop_
_entity_poly.entity_id
_entity_poly.type
_entity_poly.pdbx_seq_one_letter_code
_entity_poly.pdbx_strand_id
1 'polypeptide(L)'
;MMEISPPCRAVLMTIKHLGIQAELREENIIIGNSKQHPEFLKINPRSCVPTIDDDGFYLWESRAIMTYLVNKYAPSNPIYPKDPKKRALVDMMLSFDQGTLYRAQVEYLLLMNLSPLTQDNA
;
A
#
# COMPACT_ATOMS: atom_id res chain seq x y z
N MET A 1 -10.51 -3.09 8.22
CA MET A 1 -9.30 -3.84 7.74
C MET A 1 -8.03 -2.98 7.69
N MET A 2 -8.17 -1.64 7.75
CA MET A 2 -7.10 -0.66 7.57
C MET A 2 -5.93 -0.82 8.56
N GLU A 3 -6.22 -1.22 9.81
CA GLU A 3 -5.17 -1.45 10.82
C GLU A 3 -4.26 -2.64 10.51
N ILE A 4 -4.71 -3.61 9.70
CA ILE A 4 -3.99 -4.87 9.47
C ILE A 4 -3.14 -4.84 8.19
N SER A 5 -3.57 -4.11 7.15
CA SER A 5 -2.91 -4.14 5.84
C SER A 5 -1.61 -3.32 5.80
N PRO A 6 -0.42 -3.95 5.65
CA PRO A 6 0.86 -3.23 5.56
C PRO A 6 0.94 -2.14 4.46
N PRO A 7 0.49 -2.38 3.21
CA PRO A 7 0.58 -1.36 2.17
C PRO A 7 -0.34 -0.15 2.42
N CYS A 8 -1.49 -0.34 3.07
CA CYS A 8 -2.37 0.75 3.48
C CYS A 8 -1.70 1.59 4.57
N ARG A 9 -1.09 0.96 5.57
CA ARG A 9 -0.35 1.67 6.63
C ARG A 9 0.80 2.49 6.07
N ALA A 10 1.53 1.98 5.08
CA ALA A 10 2.60 2.73 4.41
C ALA A 10 2.08 4.05 3.82
N VAL A 11 0.99 4.01 3.05
CA VAL A 11 0.35 5.22 2.48
C VAL A 11 -0.16 6.16 3.58
N LEU A 12 -0.81 5.63 4.62
CA LEU A 12 -1.29 6.44 5.75
C LEU A 12 -0.16 7.16 6.48
N MET A 13 0.98 6.48 6.68
CA MET A 13 2.17 7.10 7.27
C MET A 13 2.69 8.24 6.39
N THR A 14 2.71 8.07 5.07
CA THR A 14 3.08 9.15 4.14
C THR A 14 2.11 10.31 4.21
N ILE A 15 0.80 10.07 4.15
CA ILE A 15 -0.25 11.11 4.27
C ILE A 15 -0.06 11.92 5.55
N LYS A 16 0.09 11.23 6.69
CA LYS A 16 0.31 11.86 8.00
C LYS A 16 1.62 12.64 8.04
N HIS A 17 2.71 12.09 7.52
CA HIS A 17 4.02 12.75 7.49
C HIS A 17 3.99 14.04 6.65
N LEU A 18 3.23 14.05 5.56
CA LEU A 18 3.08 15.20 4.68
C LEU A 18 2.02 16.21 5.16
N GLY A 19 1.26 15.89 6.22
CA GLY A 19 0.17 16.74 6.70
C GLY A 19 -1.03 16.85 5.74
N ILE A 20 -1.18 15.89 4.83
CA ILE A 20 -2.28 15.87 3.85
C ILE A 20 -3.58 15.53 4.58
N GLN A 21 -4.61 16.33 4.37
CA GLN A 21 -5.97 16.03 4.81
C GLN A 21 -6.59 15.03 3.83
N ALA A 22 -6.87 13.81 4.29
CA ALA A 22 -7.44 12.76 3.47
C ALA A 22 -8.68 12.18 4.17
N GLU A 23 -9.75 11.98 3.41
CA GLU A 23 -10.91 11.20 3.85
C GLU A 23 -10.56 9.70 3.75
N LEU A 24 -10.69 8.98 4.86
CA LEU A 24 -10.43 7.54 4.89
C LEU A 24 -11.73 6.79 4.71
N ARG A 25 -11.80 5.99 3.64
CA ARG A 25 -12.88 5.03 3.41
C ARG A 25 -12.39 3.62 3.65
N GLU A 26 -13.03 2.92 4.58
CA GLU A 26 -12.73 1.52 4.84
C GLU A 26 -13.45 0.63 3.83
N GLU A 27 -12.66 -0.10 3.06
CA GLU A 27 -13.16 -1.17 2.21
C GLU A 27 -12.78 -2.53 2.83
N ASN A 28 -13.76 -3.42 2.97
CA ASN A 28 -13.52 -4.78 3.43
C ASN A 28 -13.15 -5.68 2.26
N ILE A 29 -11.96 -5.46 1.71
CA ILE A 29 -11.46 -6.26 0.58
C ILE A 29 -10.83 -7.56 1.12
N ILE A 30 -11.60 -8.64 1.09
CA ILE A 30 -11.08 -9.97 1.35
C ILE A 30 -10.30 -10.43 0.10
N ILE A 31 -9.03 -10.79 0.28
CA ILE A 31 -8.18 -11.37 -0.78
C ILE A 31 -8.90 -12.58 -1.38
N GLY A 32 -9.17 -12.56 -2.69
CA GLY A 32 -9.89 -13.63 -3.39
C GLY A 32 -11.41 -13.45 -3.52
N ASN A 33 -12.00 -12.40 -2.93
CA ASN A 33 -13.44 -12.11 -3.02
C ASN A 33 -13.72 -10.69 -3.56
N SER A 34 -13.02 -10.31 -4.62
CA SER A 34 -13.09 -9.00 -5.30
C SER A 34 -14.46 -8.65 -5.91
N LYS A 35 -15.44 -9.56 -5.87
CA LYS A 35 -16.76 -9.38 -6.49
C LYS A 35 -17.78 -8.64 -5.62
N GLN A 36 -17.42 -8.23 -4.40
CA GLN A 36 -18.40 -7.65 -3.46
C GLN A 36 -18.66 -6.15 -3.64
N HIS A 37 -17.90 -5.44 -4.49
CA HIS A 37 -18.01 -3.97 -4.62
C HIS A 37 -17.97 -3.49 -6.09
N PRO A 38 -19.08 -3.57 -6.84
CA PRO A 38 -19.11 -3.20 -8.26
C PRO A 38 -18.80 -1.72 -8.53
N GLU A 39 -19.14 -0.81 -7.61
CA GLU A 39 -18.76 0.60 -7.71
C GLU A 39 -17.25 0.80 -7.51
N PHE A 40 -16.61 0.04 -6.60
CA PHE A 40 -15.15 0.09 -6.41
C PHE A 40 -14.38 -0.47 -7.62
N LEU A 41 -14.94 -1.47 -8.32
CA LEU A 41 -14.35 -1.99 -9.55
C LEU A 41 -14.30 -0.98 -10.69
N LYS A 42 -15.22 0.01 -10.72
CA LYS A 42 -15.17 1.12 -11.69
C LYS A 42 -13.98 2.04 -11.41
N ILE A 43 -13.56 2.14 -10.14
CA ILE A 43 -12.44 2.96 -9.68
C ILE A 43 -11.10 2.22 -9.87
N ASN A 44 -11.03 0.98 -9.37
CA ASN A 44 -9.85 0.12 -9.46
C ASN A 44 -10.26 -1.29 -9.92
N PRO A 45 -10.08 -1.62 -11.22
CA PRO A 45 -10.38 -2.95 -11.77
C PRO A 45 -9.57 -4.09 -11.13
N ARG A 46 -8.45 -3.77 -10.48
CA ARG A 46 -7.63 -4.72 -9.74
C ARG A 46 -8.21 -5.09 -8.38
N SER A 47 -9.22 -4.34 -7.91
CA SER A 47 -9.92 -4.59 -6.65
C SER A 47 -8.96 -4.74 -5.46
N CYS A 48 -7.97 -3.86 -5.38
CA CYS A 48 -6.96 -3.90 -4.32
C CYS A 48 -6.94 -2.60 -3.51
N VAL A 49 -6.45 -2.72 -2.28
CA VAL A 49 -6.15 -1.57 -1.41
C VAL A 49 -4.65 -1.52 -1.14
N PRO A 50 -4.07 -0.32 -0.94
CA PRO A 50 -4.73 0.98 -0.99
C PRO A 50 -5.03 1.46 -2.42
N THR A 51 -6.12 2.23 -2.55
CA THR A 51 -6.48 3.02 -3.73
C THR A 51 -6.81 4.43 -3.25
N ILE A 52 -6.33 5.46 -3.94
CA ILE A 52 -6.67 6.86 -3.67
C ILE A 52 -7.56 7.42 -4.77
N ASP A 53 -8.37 8.41 -4.40
CA ASP A 53 -9.04 9.34 -5.30
C ASP A 53 -8.45 10.73 -4.99
N ASP A 54 -7.75 11.29 -5.96
CA ASP A 54 -7.19 12.64 -5.87
C ASP A 54 -7.86 13.54 -6.92
N ASP A 55 -9.03 14.08 -6.56
CA ASP A 55 -9.89 14.92 -7.42
C ASP A 55 -10.28 14.24 -8.76
N GLY A 56 -10.68 12.97 -8.71
CA GLY A 56 -11.04 12.16 -9.87
C GLY A 56 -9.86 11.47 -10.54
N PHE A 57 -8.63 11.69 -10.05
CA PHE A 57 -7.48 10.88 -10.42
C PHE A 57 -7.35 9.67 -9.50
N TYR A 58 -7.69 8.50 -10.04
CA TYR A 58 -7.57 7.23 -9.31
C TYR A 58 -6.19 6.61 -9.48
N LEU A 59 -5.58 6.23 -8.35
CA LEU A 59 -4.28 5.54 -8.33
C LEU A 59 -4.28 4.44 -7.28
N TRP A 60 -3.77 3.27 -7.67
CA TRP A 60 -3.49 2.13 -6.80
C TRP A 60 -2.02 1.72 -6.91
N GLU A 61 -1.59 0.76 -6.09
CA GLU A 61 -0.18 0.43 -5.76
C GLU A 61 0.42 1.40 -4.72
N SER A 62 0.62 0.88 -3.49
CA SER A 62 1.02 1.71 -2.34
C SER A 62 2.29 2.52 -2.56
N ARG A 63 3.31 1.94 -3.20
CA ARG A 63 4.60 2.60 -3.44
C ARG A 63 4.50 3.68 -4.50
N ALA A 64 3.68 3.48 -5.53
CA ALA A 64 3.37 4.50 -6.53
C ALA A 64 2.56 5.65 -5.90
N ILE A 65 1.59 5.34 -5.04
CA ILE A 65 0.83 6.34 -4.29
C ILE A 65 1.79 7.18 -3.42
N MET A 66 2.68 6.55 -2.64
CA MET A 66 3.60 7.29 -1.77
C MET A 66 4.47 8.28 -2.55
N THR A 67 5.08 7.85 -3.67
CA THR A 67 5.93 8.73 -4.48
C THR A 67 5.12 9.82 -5.19
N TYR A 68 3.90 9.51 -5.65
CA TYR A 68 2.97 10.49 -6.21
C TYR A 68 2.60 11.58 -5.21
N LEU A 69 2.20 11.21 -3.99
CA LEU A 69 1.81 12.16 -2.94
C LEU A 69 2.97 13.10 -2.59
N VAL A 70 4.20 12.59 -2.47
CA VAL A 70 5.36 13.44 -2.24
C VAL A 70 5.62 14.37 -3.43
N ASN A 71 5.58 13.85 -4.67
CA ASN A 71 5.83 14.66 -5.85
C ASN A 71 4.78 15.79 -6.02
N LYS A 72 3.49 15.53 -5.73
CA LYS A 72 2.40 16.51 -5.89
C LYS A 72 2.33 17.50 -4.74
N TYR A 73 2.31 17.02 -3.50
CA TYR A 73 1.99 17.84 -2.32
C TYR A 73 3.23 18.36 -1.59
N ALA A 74 4.39 17.73 -1.76
CA ALA A 74 5.61 18.13 -1.06
C ALA A 74 6.87 17.89 -1.91
N PRO A 75 6.99 18.48 -3.11
CA PRO A 75 8.06 18.17 -4.07
C PRO A 75 9.48 18.45 -3.53
N SER A 76 9.62 19.30 -2.53
CA SER A 76 10.89 19.63 -1.89
C SER A 76 11.18 18.80 -0.63
N ASN A 77 10.31 17.84 -0.27
CA ASN A 77 10.48 17.04 0.94
C ASN A 77 11.65 16.04 0.78
N PRO A 78 12.54 15.94 1.78
CA PRO A 78 13.72 15.08 1.70
C PRO A 78 13.43 13.58 1.67
N ILE A 79 12.21 13.11 2.00
CA ILE A 79 11.90 11.67 1.96
C ILE A 79 11.87 11.10 0.52
N TYR A 80 11.66 11.96 -0.47
CA TYR A 80 11.74 11.58 -1.88
C TYR A 80 12.56 12.61 -2.69
N PRO A 81 13.90 12.59 -2.54
CA PRO A 81 14.79 13.62 -3.08
C PRO A 81 14.67 13.79 -4.59
N LYS A 82 14.93 14.99 -5.13
CA LYS A 82 15.00 15.22 -6.58
C LYS A 82 16.36 14.88 -7.20
N ASP A 83 17.42 14.82 -6.38
CA ASP A 83 18.74 14.39 -6.84
C ASP A 83 18.65 12.96 -7.41
N PRO A 84 19.08 12.71 -8.66
CA PRO A 84 18.87 11.41 -9.31
C PRO A 84 19.50 10.25 -8.56
N LYS A 85 20.69 10.44 -7.96
CA LYS A 85 21.40 9.37 -7.25
C LYS A 85 20.70 9.03 -5.94
N LYS A 86 20.30 10.04 -5.16
CA LYS A 86 19.55 9.85 -3.93
C LYS A 86 18.16 9.26 -4.19
N ARG A 87 17.47 9.73 -5.24
CA ARG A 87 16.17 9.18 -5.65
C ARG A 87 16.29 7.69 -6.04
N ALA A 88 17.31 7.35 -6.82
CA ALA A 88 17.55 5.96 -7.22
C ALA A 88 17.73 5.01 -6.02
N LEU A 89 18.35 5.48 -4.93
CA LEU A 89 18.44 4.68 -3.69
C LEU A 89 17.08 4.45 -3.04
N VAL A 90 16.21 5.46 -3.02
CA VAL A 90 14.83 5.30 -2.52
C VAL A 90 14.04 4.35 -3.41
N ASP A 91 14.07 4.55 -4.73
CA ASP A 91 13.37 3.71 -5.70
C ASP A 91 13.86 2.25 -5.65
N MET A 92 15.16 2.04 -5.46
CA MET A 92 15.75 0.71 -5.25
C MET A 92 15.16 0.04 -4.00
N MET A 93 15.06 0.75 -2.89
CA MET A 93 14.49 0.20 -1.65
C MET A 93 12.99 -0.07 -1.77
N LEU A 94 12.24 0.80 -2.46
CA LEU A 94 10.82 0.55 -2.76
C LEU A 94 10.65 -0.70 -3.63
N SER A 95 11.51 -0.88 -4.63
CA SER A 95 11.48 -2.05 -5.51
C SER A 95 11.85 -3.35 -4.78
N PHE A 96 12.90 -3.30 -3.94
CA PHE A 96 13.30 -4.41 -3.08
C PHE A 96 12.17 -4.79 -2.10
N ASP A 97 11.55 -3.79 -1.50
CA ASP A 97 10.46 -3.98 -0.57
C ASP A 97 9.26 -4.66 -1.26
N GLN A 98 8.89 -4.23 -2.48
CA GLN A 98 7.80 -4.85 -3.25
C GLN A 98 8.11 -6.27 -3.73
N GLY A 99 9.27 -6.46 -4.35
CA GLY A 99 9.61 -7.70 -5.06
C GLY A 99 10.16 -8.80 -4.15
N THR A 100 10.78 -8.41 -3.05
CA THR A 100 11.54 -9.34 -2.20
C THR A 100 11.01 -9.35 -0.77
N LEU A 101 11.05 -8.23 -0.05
CA LEU A 101 10.77 -8.22 1.38
C LEU A 101 9.28 -8.50 1.69
N TYR A 102 8.38 -7.71 1.11
CA TYR A 102 6.95 -7.86 1.35
C TYR A 102 6.44 -9.21 0.85
N ARG A 103 6.95 -9.67 -0.30
CA ARG A 103 6.65 -11.00 -0.83
C ARG A 103 7.04 -12.09 0.17
N ALA A 104 8.29 -12.09 0.63
CA ALA A 104 8.76 -13.09 1.60
C ALA A 104 7.97 -13.02 2.92
N GLN A 105 7.61 -11.82 3.37
CA GLN A 105 6.78 -11.63 4.57
C GLN A 105 5.38 -12.26 4.40
N VAL A 106 4.72 -12.02 3.26
CA VAL A 106 3.40 -12.60 2.97
C VAL A 106 3.50 -14.12 2.86
N GLU A 107 4.51 -14.64 2.15
CA GLU A 107 4.75 -16.07 2.03
C GLU A 107 4.97 -16.72 3.42
N TYR A 108 5.78 -16.11 4.28
CA TYR A 108 6.01 -16.57 5.64
C TYR A 108 4.73 -16.59 6.48
N LEU A 109 3.94 -15.51 6.46
CA LEU A 109 2.68 -15.44 7.20
C LEU A 109 1.66 -16.48 6.72
N LEU A 110 1.57 -16.70 5.41
CA LEU A 110 0.71 -17.75 4.84
C LEU A 110 1.16 -19.14 5.30
N LEU A 111 2.46 -19.43 5.28
CA LEU A 111 3.00 -20.71 5.72
C LEU A 111 2.78 -20.95 7.22
N MET A 112 2.90 -19.93 8.07
CA MET A 112 2.60 -20.06 9.50
C MET A 112 1.12 -20.34 9.76
N ASN A 113 0.23 -19.69 9.02
CA ASN A 113 -1.22 -19.88 9.18
C ASN A 113 -1.74 -21.20 8.57
N LEU A 114 -0.98 -21.81 7.67
CA LEU A 114 -1.26 -23.13 7.08
C LEU A 114 -0.52 -24.28 7.79
N SER A 115 0.38 -23.97 8.74
CA SER A 115 1.10 -24.97 9.51
C SER A 115 0.17 -25.67 10.52
N PRO A 116 0.07 -27.02 10.51
CA PRO A 116 -0.72 -27.78 11.48
C PRO A 116 -0.27 -27.59 12.94
N LEU A 117 0.92 -27.03 13.18
CA LEU A 117 1.53 -26.91 14.51
C LEU A 117 0.82 -25.93 15.46
N THR A 118 -0.27 -25.29 15.02
CA THR A 118 -1.13 -24.45 15.88
C THR A 118 -2.51 -25.05 16.17
N GLN A 119 -2.83 -26.24 15.63
CA GLN A 119 -4.12 -26.91 15.90
C GLN A 119 -4.09 -27.91 17.07
N ASP A 120 -2.92 -28.19 17.64
CA ASP A 120 -2.82 -28.99 18.87
C ASP A 120 -2.62 -28.07 20.07
N ASN A 121 -3.73 -27.76 20.76
CA ASN A 121 -3.87 -27.65 22.22
C ASN A 121 -5.24 -27.01 22.51
N ALA A 122 -6.30 -27.84 22.41
CA ALA A 122 -7.58 -27.63 23.06
C ALA A 122 -7.63 -28.44 24.37
#